data_AF-A0A502DGV0-F1
#
_entry.id   AF-A0A502DGV0-F1
#
_cell.length_a   1.000
_cell.length_b   1.000
_cell.length_c   1.000
_cell.angle_alpha   90.00
_cell.angle_beta   90.00
_cell.angle_gamma   90.00
#
_symmetry.space_group_name_H-M   'P 1'
#
loop_
_entity.id
_entity.type
_entity.pdbx_description
1 polymer ?
#
loop_
_entity_poly.entity_id
_entity_poly.type
_entity_poly.pdbx_seq_one_letter_code
_entity_poly.pdbx_strand_id
1 'polypeptide(L)' 'MKELGYGDIVPTFWYGVVVKAGTPRDIEATLERTIKSALRDPKVSKRFTDQGVVLKISTSTPDNFTVHLDSEI' A
#
# COMPACT_ATOMS: atom_id res chain seq x y z
N MET A 1 -12.06 13.74 -15.13
CA MET A 1 -12.16 12.94 -16.37
C MET A 1 -13.61 12.73 -16.80
N LYS A 2 -14.50 12.32 -15.88
CA LYS A 2 -15.94 12.14 -16.18
C LYS A 2 -16.62 13.36 -16.82
N GLU A 3 -16.51 14.54 -16.20
CA GLU A 3 -17.09 15.78 -16.76
C GLU A 3 -16.40 16.26 -18.06
N LEU A 4 -15.25 15.68 -18.41
CA LEU A 4 -14.52 15.94 -19.66
C LEU A 4 -14.86 14.91 -20.76
N GLY A 5 -15.82 14.01 -20.54
CA GLY A 5 -16.21 12.96 -21.49
C GLY A 5 -15.39 11.67 -21.40
N TYR A 6 -14.48 11.55 -20.43
CA TYR A 6 -13.60 10.39 -20.22
C TYR A 6 -13.93 9.66 -18.92
N GLY A 7 -15.19 9.28 -18.73
CA GLY A 7 -15.67 8.64 -17.48
C GLY A 7 -14.96 7.33 -17.14
N ASP A 8 -14.54 6.60 -18.16
CA ASP A 8 -13.95 5.26 -18.01
C ASP A 8 -12.45 5.30 -17.68
N ILE A 9 -11.82 6.48 -17.75
CA ILE A 9 -10.39 6.64 -17.45
C ILE A 9 -10.21 7.01 -15.99
N VAL A 10 -9.87 5.99 -15.18
CA VAL A 10 -9.60 6.13 -13.74
C VAL A 10 -8.23 5.52 -13.42
N PRO A 11 -7.12 6.24 -13.64
CA PRO A 11 -5.80 5.72 -13.35
C PRO A 11 -5.60 5.65 -11.84
N THR A 12 -5.41 4.45 -11.32
CA THR A 12 -5.08 4.19 -9.92
C THR A 12 -3.66 3.66 -9.82
N PHE A 13 -2.84 4.28 -8.98
CA PHE A 13 -1.50 3.81 -8.67
C PHE A 13 -1.45 3.36 -7.23
N TRP A 14 -0.76 2.25 -6.99
CA TRP A 14 -0.57 1.69 -5.66
C TRP A 14 0.89 1.31 -5.46
N TYR A 15 1.29 1.22 -4.19
CA TYR A 15 2.61 0.79 -3.77
C TYR A 15 2.44 -0.35 -2.77
N GLY A 16 3.38 -1.30 -2.79
CA GLY A 16 3.41 -2.39 -1.84
C GLY A 16 4.83 -2.83 -1.53
N VAL A 17 4.96 -3.60 -0.45
CA VAL A 17 6.21 -4.24 -0.05
C VAL A 17 5.99 -5.74 -0.13
N VAL A 18 6.88 -6.44 -0.82
CA VAL A 18 6.83 -7.90 -0.98
C VAL A 18 8.14 -8.51 -0.47
N VAL A 19 8.04 -9.76 -0.03
CA VAL A 19 9.19 -10.56 0.41
C VAL A 19 9.32 -11.80 -0.46
N LYS A 20 10.46 -12.50 -0.36
CA LYS A 20 10.70 -13.72 -1.11
C LYS A 20 9.70 -14.82 -0.69
N ALA A 21 9.25 -15.62 -1.66
CA ALA A 21 8.45 -16.80 -1.36
C ALA A 21 9.18 -17.73 -0.37
N GLY A 22 8.46 -18.21 0.65
CA GLY A 22 9.01 -19.03 1.73
C GLY A 22 9.65 -18.23 2.87
N THR A 23 9.54 -16.90 2.90
CA THR A 23 9.87 -16.13 4.10
C THR A 23 9.02 -16.63 5.29
N PRO A 24 9.64 -16.92 6.45
CA PRO A 24 8.92 -17.30 7.67
C PRO A 24 7.87 -16.27 8.10
N ARG A 25 6.73 -16.77 8.60
CA ARG A 25 5.58 -15.93 9.00
C ARG A 25 5.88 -14.95 10.14
N ASP A 26 6.78 -15.29 11.04
CA ASP A 26 7.24 -14.42 12.12
C ASP A 26 8.05 -13.21 11.60
N ILE A 27 8.81 -13.40 10.53
CA ILE A 27 9.50 -12.33 9.81
C ILE A 27 8.49 -11.44 9.08
N GLU A 28 7.49 -12.02 8.39
CA GLU A 28 6.40 -11.26 7.76
C GLU A 28 5.66 -10.38 8.78
N ALA A 29 5.26 -10.97 9.92
CA ALA A 29 4.57 -10.25 10.98
C ALA A 29 5.43 -9.13 11.59
N THR A 30 6.74 -9.33 11.67
CA THR A 30 7.68 -8.31 12.15
C THR A 30 7.83 -7.16 11.15
N LEU A 31 7.90 -7.46 9.85
CA LEU A 31 7.95 -6.46 8.80
C LEU A 31 6.65 -5.65 8.74
N GLU A 32 5.49 -6.31 8.77
CA GLU A 32 4.18 -5.65 8.78
C GLU A 32 4.09 -4.64 9.94
N ARG A 33 4.39 -5.09 11.17
CA ARG A 33 4.35 -4.24 12.37
C ARG A 33 5.31 -3.07 12.27
N THR A 34 6.54 -3.31 11.82
CA THR A 34 7.58 -2.28 11.70
C THR A 34 7.23 -1.25 10.64
N ILE A 35 6.74 -1.67 9.47
CA ILE A 35 6.31 -0.77 8.40
C ILE A 35 5.11 0.08 8.85
N LYS A 36 4.11 -0.54 9.49
CA LYS A 36 2.96 0.20 10.04
C LYS A 36 3.39 1.22 11.10
N SER A 37 4.35 0.88 11.95
CA SER A 37 4.91 1.81 12.93
C SER A 37 5.63 2.98 12.24
N ALA A 38 6.49 2.70 11.27
CA ALA A 38 7.21 3.71 10.52
C ALA A 38 6.27 4.66 9.77
N LEU A 39 5.20 4.15 9.15
CA LEU A 39 4.22 5.00 8.44
C LEU A 39 3.35 5.85 9.38
N ARG A 40 3.31 5.54 10.68
CA ARG A 40 2.64 6.38 11.69
C ARG A 40 3.55 7.49 12.24
N ASP A 41 4.86 7.40 12.02
CA ASP A 41 5.78 8.48 12.37
C ASP A 41 5.43 9.73 11.51
N PRO A 42 5.16 10.90 12.13
CA PRO A 42 4.75 12.09 11.39
C PRO A 42 5.78 12.59 10.37
N LYS A 43 7.08 12.40 10.64
CA LYS A 43 8.15 12.82 9.72
C LYS A 43 8.20 11.89 8.51
N VAL A 44 7.98 10.60 8.70
CA VAL A 44 7.91 9.63 7.60
C VAL A 44 6.63 9.84 6.79
N SER A 45 5.47 9.90 7.44
CA SER A 45 4.18 10.06 6.77
C SER A 45 4.14 11.33 5.94
N LYS A 46 4.66 12.44 6.48
CA LYS A 46 4.73 13.72 5.76
C LYS A 46 5.45 13.61 4.42
N ARG A 47 6.54 12.83 4.34
CA ARG A 47 7.28 12.65 3.08
C ARG A 47 6.44 12.01 1.98
N PHE A 48 5.52 11.12 2.34
CA PHE A 48 4.61 10.50 1.39
C PHE A 48 3.44 11.43 1.06
N THR A 49 2.82 12.03 2.07
CA THR A 49 1.66 12.91 1.87
C THR A 49 2.00 14.19 1.12
N ASP A 50 3.22 14.72 1.26
CA ASP A 50 3.71 15.87 0.49
C ASP A 50 3.78 15.58 -1.02
N GLN A 51 3.87 14.30 -1.40
CA GLN A 51 3.87 13.84 -2.81
C GLN A 51 2.47 13.40 -3.27
N GLY A 52 1.43 13.65 -2.48
CA GLY A 52 0.05 13.25 -2.79
C GLY A 52 -0.25 11.77 -2.55
N VAL A 53 0.64 11.02 -1.89
CA VAL A 53 0.38 9.61 -1.55
C VAL A 53 -0.59 9.52 -0.38
N VAL A 54 -1.63 8.70 -0.54
CA VAL A 54 -2.59 8.38 0.51
C VAL A 54 -2.17 7.10 1.25
N LEU A 55 -1.85 7.23 2.53
CA LEU A 55 -1.38 6.11 3.35
C LEU A 55 -2.56 5.27 3.86
N LYS A 56 -2.67 4.01 3.41
CA LYS A 56 -3.72 3.06 3.80
C LYS A 56 -3.31 2.13 4.96
N ILE A 57 -2.81 2.70 6.06
CA ILE A 57 -2.12 1.95 7.13
C ILE A 57 -3.03 0.90 7.82
N SER A 58 -4.29 1.25 8.08
CA SER A 58 -5.20 0.40 8.87
C SER A 58 -5.81 -0.76 8.08
N THR A 59 -5.93 -0.63 6.76
CA THR A 59 -6.55 -1.64 5.89
C THR A 59 -5.53 -2.51 5.17
N SER A 60 -4.25 -2.12 5.18
CA SER A 60 -3.16 -2.87 4.55
C SER A 60 -2.67 -3.99 5.47
N THR A 61 -3.17 -5.21 5.26
CA THR A 61 -2.58 -6.46 5.77
C THR A 61 -1.89 -7.21 4.62
N PRO A 62 -0.94 -8.11 4.88
CA PRO A 62 -0.35 -8.94 3.84
C PRO A 62 -1.40 -9.68 3.00
N ASP A 63 -2.40 -10.30 3.65
CA ASP A 63 -3.45 -11.06 2.95
C ASP A 63 -4.33 -10.17 2.07
N ASN A 64 -4.76 -8.99 2.55
CA ASN A 64 -5.53 -8.06 1.74
C ASN A 64 -4.71 -7.53 0.56
N PHE A 65 -3.40 -7.36 0.75
CA PHE A 65 -2.53 -6.89 -0.31
C PHE A 65 -2.31 -7.97 -1.39
N THR A 66 -2.22 -9.25 -1.01
CA THR A 66 -2.21 -10.37 -1.97
C THR A 66 -3.48 -10.36 -2.83
N VAL A 67 -4.65 -10.20 -2.21
CA VAL A 67 -5.94 -10.12 -2.95
C VAL A 67 -5.95 -8.93 -3.91
N HIS A 68 -5.43 -7.77 -3.50
CA HIS A 68 -5.31 -6.60 -4.37
C HIS A 68 -4.39 -6.90 -5.56
N LEU A 69 -3.21 -7.47 -5.32
CA LEU A 69 -2.24 -7.82 -6.36
C LEU A 69 -2.84 -8.78 -7.40
N ASP A 70 -3.56 -9.81 -6.94
CA ASP A 70 -4.20 -10.79 -7.81
C ASP A 70 -5.31 -10.17 -8.69
N SER A 71 -5.92 -9.07 -8.25
CA SER A 71 -6.94 -8.35 -9.04
C SER A 71 -6.38 -7.43 -10.13
N GLU A 72 -5.08 -7.18 -10.11
CA GLU A 72 -4.37 -6.26 -11.02
C GLU A 72 -3.65 -7.00 -12.17
N ILE A 73 -3.71 -8.34 -12.17
CA ILE A 73 -3.13 -9.23 -13.19
C ILE A 73 -4.28 -9.85 -14.00
#